data_AF-A0A9P8RPG9-F1
#
_entry.id   AF-A0A9P8RPG9-F1
#
_cell.length_a   1.000
_cell.length_b   1.000
_cell.length_c   1.000
_cell.angle_alpha   90.00
_cell.angle_beta   90.00
_cell.angle_gamma   90.00
#
_symmetry.space_group_name_H-M   'P 1'
#
loop_
_entity.id
_entity.type
_entity.pdbx_description
1 polymer ?
#
loop_
_entity_poly.entity_id
_entity_poly.type
_entity_poly.pdbx_seq_one_letter_code
_entity_poly.pdbx_strand_id
1 'polypeptide(L)'
;MLLLDYQNVLIQTLLTERFSGAPPVSIDQVVSDFDGVTFHLSTPESKSRILISISVKCFSELVQYGAQQVLEREYGPYIVAPESGYDFSIVVDLDSLPEEKGQ
;
A
#
# COMPACT_ATOMS: atom_id res chain seq x y z
N MET A 1 16.85 10.65 16.28
CA MET A 1 15.65 11.23 15.63
C MET A 1 14.82 11.88 16.72
N LEU A 2 14.55 13.18 16.64
CA LEU A 2 13.70 13.88 17.62
C LEU A 2 12.23 13.91 17.17
N LEU A 3 12.01 13.94 15.86
CA LEU A 3 10.70 13.86 15.22
C LEU A 3 10.56 12.49 14.56
N LEU A 4 9.35 11.94 14.55
CA LEU A 4 9.01 10.72 13.81
C LEU A 4 8.83 11.05 12.33
N ASP A 5 9.22 10.12 11.47
CA ASP A 5 8.95 10.22 10.03
C ASP A 5 7.45 9.95 9.77
N TYR A 6 6.93 10.51 8.69
CA TYR A 6 5.52 10.40 8.33
C TYR A 6 5.19 9.11 7.57
N GLN A 7 6.19 8.52 6.92
CA GLN A 7 6.05 7.36 6.07
C GLN A 7 6.64 6.12 6.72
N ASN A 8 6.07 4.96 6.38
CA ASN A 8 6.66 3.69 6.73
C ASN A 8 7.91 3.45 5.86
N VAL A 9 9.10 3.61 6.46
CA VAL A 9 10.39 3.52 5.77
C VAL A 9 10.59 2.16 5.10
N LEU A 10 10.09 1.08 5.71
CA LEU A 10 10.21 -0.27 5.15
C LEU A 10 9.38 -0.41 3.87
N ILE A 11 8.11 0.00 3.90
CA ILE A 11 7.23 -0.02 2.72
C ILE A 11 7.81 0.85 1.61
N GLN A 12 8.28 2.06 1.94
CA GLN A 12 8.88 2.97 0.97
C GLN A 12 10.11 2.36 0.30
N THR A 13 11.03 1.80 1.09
CA THR A 13 12.25 1.18 0.58
C THR A 13 11.94 0.00 -0.34
N LEU A 14 11.03 -0.87 0.09
CA LEU A 14 10.60 -2.03 -0.68
C LEU A 14 10.01 -1.61 -2.02
N LEU A 15 9.05 -0.67 -2.02
CA LEU A 15 8.41 -0.22 -3.26
C LEU A 15 9.40 0.49 -4.19
N THR A 16 10.30 1.32 -3.65
CA THR A 16 11.32 2.03 -4.44
C THR A 16 12.26 1.05 -5.13
N GLU A 17 12.69 -0.02 -4.44
CA GLU A 17 13.48 -1.09 -5.04
C GLU A 17 12.71 -1.79 -6.17
N ARG A 18 11.41 -2.06 -5.98
CA ARG A 18 10.58 -2.71 -7.02
C ARG A 18 10.34 -1.82 -8.22
N PHE A 19 10.21 -0.51 -8.02
CA PHE A 19 10.02 0.44 -9.12
C PHE A 19 11.31 0.76 -9.88
N SER A 20 12.48 0.41 -9.34
CA SER A 20 13.78 0.65 -9.99
C SER A 20 14.05 -0.19 -11.27
N GLY A 21 13.12 -1.05 -11.68
CA GLY A 21 13.29 -1.96 -12.82
C GLY A 21 14.04 -3.25 -12.47
N ALA A 22 14.26 -3.53 -11.18
CA ALA A 22 14.76 -4.82 -10.72
C ALA A 22 13.79 -5.95 -11.10
N PRO A 23 14.30 -7.18 -11.34
CA PRO A 23 13.42 -8.31 -11.71
C PRO A 23 12.34 -8.53 -10.65
N PRO A 24 11.07 -8.76 -11.04
CA PRO A 24 9.98 -8.99 -10.10
C PRO A 24 10.24 -10.19 -9.18
N VAL A 25 10.04 -9.99 -7.88
CA VAL A 25 10.23 -11.03 -6.84
C VAL A 25 8.90 -11.26 -6.14
N SER A 26 8.67 -12.49 -5.68
CA SER A 26 7.50 -12.79 -4.85
C SER A 26 7.63 -12.09 -3.51
N ILE A 27 6.56 -11.42 -3.08
CA ILE A 27 6.50 -10.72 -1.80
C ILE A 27 5.38 -11.34 -0.99
N ASP A 28 5.64 -11.53 0.30
CA ASP A 28 4.68 -11.91 1.32
C ASP A 28 5.24 -11.41 2.66
N GLN A 29 4.85 -10.19 3.04
CA GLN A 29 5.38 -9.51 4.22
C GLN A 29 4.28 -8.76 4.97
N VAL A 30 4.24 -8.99 6.28
CA VAL A 30 3.38 -8.24 7.21
C VAL A 30 4.24 -7.21 7.94
N VAL A 31 3.79 -5.96 7.95
CA VAL A 31 4.51 -4.81 8.51
C VAL A 31 3.60 -4.12 9.52
N SER A 32 4.03 -4.03 10.77
CA SER A 32 3.30 -3.26 11.79
C SER A 32 3.70 -1.79 11.76
N ASP A 33 2.76 -0.91 12.08
CA ASP A 33 2.99 0.52 12.30
C ASP A 33 2.41 0.96 13.65
N PHE A 34 2.51 2.26 13.97
CA PHE A 34 1.94 2.84 15.18
C PHE A 34 0.42 2.68 15.26
N ASP A 35 -0.13 2.89 16.46
CA ASP A 35 -1.56 2.80 16.77
C ASP A 35 -2.23 1.44 16.45
N GLY A 36 -1.42 0.39 16.29
CA GLY A 36 -1.88 -0.96 15.98
C GLY A 36 -2.34 -1.11 14.53
N VAL A 37 -1.84 -0.26 13.64
CA VAL A 37 -2.01 -0.42 12.19
C VAL A 37 -1.13 -1.58 11.71
N THR A 38 -1.66 -2.36 10.78
CA THR A 38 -0.91 -3.47 10.14
C THR A 38 -1.08 -3.40 8.64
N PHE A 39 0.03 -3.49 7.93
CA PHE A 39 0.09 -3.61 6.48
C PHE A 39 0.44 -5.04 6.08
N HIS A 40 -0.06 -5.46 4.94
CA HIS A 40 0.32 -6.69 4.28
C HIS A 40 0.64 -6.41 2.83
N LEU A 41 1.89 -6.70 2.45
CA LEU A 41 2.40 -6.54 1.10
C LEU A 41 2.61 -7.93 0.53
N SER A 42 1.86 -8.27 -0.50
CA SER A 42 1.90 -9.59 -1.11
C SER A 42 1.81 -9.55 -2.63
N THR A 43 2.24 -10.63 -3.29
CA THR A 43 2.08 -10.83 -4.74
C THR A 43 1.26 -12.10 -5.00
N PRO A 44 -0.06 -12.11 -4.74
CA PRO A 44 -0.86 -13.33 -4.75
C PRO A 44 -1.09 -13.90 -6.15
N GLU A 45 -1.20 -13.04 -7.17
CA GLU A 45 -1.48 -13.43 -8.55
C GLU A 45 -0.20 -13.57 -9.40
N SER A 46 0.63 -12.52 -9.38
CA SER A 46 1.85 -12.44 -10.17
C SER A 46 2.90 -11.63 -9.41
N LYS A 47 4.18 -11.90 -9.70
CA LYS A 47 5.30 -11.13 -9.11
C LYS A 47 5.29 -9.66 -9.55
N SER A 48 4.61 -9.32 -10.63
CA SER A 48 4.45 -7.94 -11.11
C SER A 48 3.29 -7.19 -10.48
N ARG A 49 2.37 -7.88 -9.78
CA ARG A 49 1.24 -7.24 -9.09
C ARG A 49 1.42 -7.30 -7.58
N ILE A 50 1.66 -6.14 -7.00
CA ILE A 50 1.85 -5.98 -5.56
C ILE A 50 0.50 -5.55 -4.96
N LEU A 51 -0.12 -6.44 -4.20
CA LEU A 51 -1.27 -6.15 -3.35
C LEU A 51 -0.77 -5.56 -2.04
N ILE A 52 -1.30 -4.40 -1.66
CA ILE A 52 -0.99 -3.72 -0.41
C ILE A 52 -2.31 -3.55 0.34
N SER A 53 -2.42 -4.23 1.46
CA SER A 53 -3.60 -4.20 2.32
C SER A 53 -3.26 -3.53 3.64
N ILE A 54 -4.21 -2.78 4.21
CA ILE A 54 -4.06 -2.11 5.50
C ILE A 54 -5.23 -2.48 6.41
N SER A 55 -4.91 -2.76 7.68
CA SER A 55 -5.85 -2.97 8.76
C SER A 55 -5.67 -1.85 9.79
N VAL A 56 -6.75 -1.15 10.10
CA VAL A 56 -6.81 -0.03 11.05
C VAL A 56 -8.02 -0.22 11.96
N LYS A 57 -7.81 -0.31 13.27
CA LYS A 57 -8.88 -0.61 14.25
C LYS A 57 -10.11 0.29 14.15
N CYS A 58 -9.93 1.57 13.84
CA CYS A 58 -10.99 2.57 13.73
C CYS A 58 -11.39 2.89 12.28
N PHE A 59 -11.06 2.05 11.29
CA PHE A 59 -11.34 2.33 9.88
C PHE A 59 -12.81 2.66 9.60
N SER A 60 -13.72 1.89 10.20
CA SER A 60 -15.17 2.09 10.04
C SER A 60 -15.65 3.47 10.51
N GLU A 61 -15.03 4.04 11.55
CA GLU A 61 -15.31 5.39 12.01
C GLU A 61 -14.71 6.44 11.06
N LEU A 62 -13.47 6.23 10.59
CA LEU A 62 -12.84 7.12 9.61
C LEU A 62 -13.68 7.25 8.33
N VAL A 63 -14.26 6.15 7.86
CA VAL A 63 -15.15 6.14 6.69
C VAL A 63 -16.39 7.01 6.93
N GLN A 64 -16.96 7.03 8.14
CA GLN A 64 -18.11 7.89 8.47
C GLN A 64 -17.77 9.38 8.38
N TYR A 65 -16.50 9.75 8.65
CA TYR A 65 -16.01 11.12 8.53
C TYR A 65 -15.40 11.45 7.15
N GLY A 66 -15.60 10.57 6.17
CA GLY A 66 -15.28 10.84 4.77
C GLY A 66 -13.89 10.35 4.33
N ALA A 67 -13.29 9.40 5.04
CA ALA A 67 -12.05 8.78 4.59
C ALA A 67 -12.18 8.11 3.22
N GLN A 68 -13.35 7.55 2.91
CA GLN A 68 -13.59 6.88 1.62
C GLN A 68 -13.37 7.83 0.43
N GLN A 69 -13.89 9.06 0.48
CA GLN A 69 -13.73 10.01 -0.62
C GLN A 69 -12.28 10.46 -0.78
N VAL A 70 -11.53 10.52 0.32
CA VAL A 70 -10.08 10.81 0.28
C VAL A 70 -9.34 9.65 -0.38
N LEU A 71 -9.60 8.41 0.03
CA LEU A 71 -8.95 7.23 -0.54
C LEU A 71 -9.25 7.08 -2.03
N GLU A 72 -10.49 7.28 -2.45
CA GLU A 72 -10.90 7.27 -3.86
C GLU A 72 -10.21 8.36 -4.68
N ARG A 73 -10.03 9.55 -4.11
CA ARG A 73 -9.31 10.65 -4.78
C ARG A 73 -7.82 10.36 -4.94
N GLU A 74 -7.17 9.81 -3.92
CA GLU A 74 -5.72 9.58 -3.93
C GLU A 74 -5.34 8.30 -4.71
N TYR A 75 -6.10 7.22 -4.53
CA TYR A 75 -5.75 5.90 -5.06
C TYR A 75 -6.64 5.43 -6.21
N GLY A 76 -7.82 6.01 -6.41
CA GLY A 76 -8.77 5.75 -7.51
C GLY A 76 -8.59 4.43 -8.27
N PRO A 77 -7.82 4.40 -9.38
CA PRO A 77 -7.66 3.22 -10.24
C PRO A 77 -6.92 2.05 -9.60
N TYR A 78 -6.15 2.27 -8.53
CA TYR A 78 -5.41 1.24 -7.81
C TYR A 78 -6.27 0.52 -6.78
N ILE A 79 -7.46 1.02 -6.45
CA ILE A 79 -8.31 0.46 -5.39
C ILE A 79 -8.91 -0.87 -5.86
N VAL A 80 -8.82 -1.88 -4.99
CA VAL A 80 -9.41 -3.21 -5.21
C VAL A 80 -10.28 -3.61 -4.04
N ALA A 81 -10.97 -4.74 -4.16
CA ALA A 81 -11.69 -5.33 -3.04
C ALA A 81 -10.70 -5.60 -1.87
N PRO A 82 -11.04 -5.21 -0.63
CA PRO A 82 -10.17 -5.45 0.52
C PRO A 82 -9.84 -6.94 0.68
N GLU A 83 -8.58 -7.21 1.01
CA GLU A 83 -8.13 -8.54 1.38
C GLU A 83 -8.85 -9.01 2.66
N SER A 84 -9.17 -10.30 2.74
CA SER A 84 -9.85 -10.87 3.91
C SER A 84 -9.04 -10.61 5.19
N GLY A 85 -9.65 -9.92 6.15
CA GLY A 85 -9.01 -9.56 7.42
C GLY A 85 -8.33 -8.19 7.42
N TYR A 86 -8.43 -7.44 6.31
CA TYR A 86 -7.97 -6.06 6.18
C TYR A 86 -9.13 -5.14 5.80
N ASP A 87 -8.94 -3.86 6.05
CA ASP A 87 -9.99 -2.85 5.90
C ASP A 87 -9.98 -2.20 4.51
N PHE A 88 -8.79 -2.06 3.92
CA PHE A 88 -8.61 -1.43 2.61
C PHE A 88 -7.43 -2.04 1.87
N SER A 89 -7.54 -2.16 0.55
CA SER A 89 -6.49 -2.72 -0.30
C SER A 89 -6.33 -1.97 -1.60
N ILE A 90 -5.09 -1.85 -2.04
CA ILE A 90 -4.71 -1.33 -3.35
C ILE A 90 -3.82 -2.35 -4.07
N VAL A 91 -3.84 -2.32 -5.40
CA VAL A 91 -2.93 -3.10 -6.24
C VAL A 91 -2.07 -2.16 -7.07
N VAL A 92 -0.77 -2.44 -7.12
CA VAL A 92 0.17 -1.76 -8.00
C VAL A 92 0.71 -2.78 -9.00
N ASP A 93 0.52 -2.48 -10.29
CA ASP A 93 1.04 -3.28 -11.39
C ASP A 93 2.36 -2.67 -11.90
N LEU A 94 3.46 -3.40 -11.72
CA LEU A 94 4.80 -3.00 -12.13
C LEU A 94 4.93 -2.85 -13.66
N ASP A 95 4.07 -3.53 -14.43
CA ASP A 95 4.08 -3.46 -15.89
C ASP A 95 3.33 -2.21 -16.43
N SER A 96 2.53 -1.56 -15.58
CA SER A 96 1.68 -0.41 -15.93
C SER A 96 2.05 0.86 -15.15
N LEU A 97 3.30 0.97 -14.69
CA LEU A 97 3.77 2.16 -14.00
C LEU A 97 3.76 3.37 -14.95
N PRO A 98 3.27 4.54 -14.50
CA PRO A 98 3.40 5.77 -15.28
C PRO A 98 4.88 6.07 -15.48
N GLU A 99 5.24 6.62 -16.65
CA GLU A 99 6.59 7.14 -16.87
C GLU A 99 6.93 8.12 -15.75
N GLU A 100 8.14 8.02 -15.18
CA GLU A 100 8.60 8.92 -14.13
C GLU A 100 8.35 10.36 -14.61
N LYS A 101 7.41 11.04 -13.95
CA LYS A 101 7.36 12.50 -14.01
C LYS A 101 8.53 12.97 -13.18
N GLY A 102 9.70 13.01 -13.81
CA GLY A 102 10.88 13.67 -13.26
C GLY A 102 10.47 15.08 -12.85
N GLN A 103 10.56 15.37 -11.56
CA GLN A 103 10.40 16.69 -11.01
C GLN A 103 11.51 16.94 -9.99
#